data_AF-A0A3E0QQK4-F1
#
_entry.id   AF-A0A3E0QQK4-F1
#
_cell.length_a   1.000
_cell.length_b   1.000
_cell.length_c   1.000
_cell.angle_alpha   90.00
_cell.angle_beta   90.00
_cell.angle_gamma   90.00
#
_symmetry.space_group_name_H-M   'P 1'
#
loop_
_entity.id
_entity.type
_entity.pdbx_description
1 polymer ?
#
loop_
_entity_poly.entity_id
_entity_poly.type
_entity_poly.pdbx_seq_one_letter_code
_entity_poly.pdbx_strand_id
1 'polypeptide(L)'
;MTYYYQFTNATTAAVNQIEKQKHLKKFLTHVSDKKNWRIVELPNGYYQAEYKPVNCTSECDASDCDCNWVDVTRRETIESCEKSIDSSIEHYRRKLRAFDGPRVVKTFEDEKDE
;
A
#
# COMPACT_ATOMS: atom_id res chain seq x y z
N MET A 1 -5.84 20.37 -41.99
CA MET A 1 -5.57 19.61 -40.76
C MET A 1 -4.50 20.35 -39.97
N THR A 2 -4.89 21.09 -38.95
CA THR A 2 -3.95 21.71 -38.01
C THR A 2 -3.67 20.71 -36.90
N TYR A 3 -2.43 20.26 -36.79
CA TYR A 3 -1.99 19.39 -35.71
C TYR A 3 -1.53 20.27 -34.55
N TYR A 4 -2.25 20.18 -33.42
CA TYR A 4 -1.78 20.78 -32.16
C TYR A 4 -0.72 19.85 -31.55
N TYR A 5 0.53 20.30 -31.53
CA TYR A 5 1.58 19.64 -30.77
C TYR A 5 1.56 20.17 -29.32
N GLN A 6 1.25 19.30 -28.38
CA GLN A 6 1.39 19.59 -26.95
C GLN A 6 2.79 19.20 -26.48
N PHE A 7 3.59 20.19 -26.08
CA PHE A 7 4.88 19.97 -25.45
C PHE A 7 4.68 19.85 -23.93
N THR A 8 5.18 18.77 -23.32
CA THR A 8 5.15 18.60 -21.87
C THR A 8 6.46 19.10 -21.25
N ASN A 9 6.37 19.96 -20.23
CA ASN A 9 7.55 20.49 -19.54
C ASN A 9 8.12 19.46 -18.55
N ALA A 10 9.42 19.16 -18.66
CA ALA A 10 10.11 18.16 -17.84
C ALA A 10 10.04 18.46 -16.32
N THR A 11 10.02 19.73 -15.92
CA THR A 11 9.95 20.16 -14.52
C THR A 11 8.62 19.78 -13.87
N THR A 12 7.50 19.93 -14.59
CA THR A 12 6.16 19.57 -14.10
C THR A 12 6.03 18.04 -13.94
N ALA A 13 6.66 17.28 -14.84
CA ALA A 13 6.66 15.82 -14.77
C ALA A 13 7.39 15.30 -13.50
N ALA A 14 8.52 15.91 -13.13
CA ALA A 14 9.29 15.54 -11.94
C ALA A 14 8.52 15.82 -10.63
N VAL A 15 7.87 16.98 -10.52
CA VAL A 15 7.06 17.34 -9.33
C VAL A 15 5.89 16.37 -9.13
N ASN A 16 5.18 16.03 -10.21
CA ASN A 16 4.08 15.07 -10.19
C ASN A 16 4.53 13.66 -9.75
N GLN A 17 5.75 13.25 -10.08
CA GLN A 17 6.30 11.97 -9.64
C GLN A 17 6.57 11.94 -8.13
N ILE A 18 7.10 13.03 -7.56
CA ILE A 18 7.36 13.15 -6.12
C ILE A 18 6.06 13.08 -5.32
N GLU A 19 5.00 13.78 -5.77
CA GLU A 19 3.70 13.74 -5.11
C GLU A 19 3.06 12.34 -5.16
N LYS A 20 3.14 11.66 -6.31
CA LYS A 20 2.71 10.27 -6.46
C LYS A 20 3.43 9.34 -5.50
N GLN A 21 4.75 9.51 -5.33
CA GLN A 21 5.54 8.71 -4.38
C GLN A 21 5.11 8.97 -2.93
N LYS A 22 4.86 10.22 -2.55
CA LYS A 22 4.35 10.56 -1.20
C LYS A 22 2.98 9.91 -0.95
N HIS A 23 2.06 9.99 -1.91
CA HIS A 23 0.75 9.37 -1.80
C HIS A 23 0.85 7.85 -1.71
N LEU A 24 1.69 7.24 -2.53
CA LEU A 24 1.96 5.80 -2.49
C LEU A 24 2.56 5.36 -1.15
N LYS A 25 3.54 6.11 -0.61
CA LYS A 25 4.12 5.82 0.70
C LYS A 25 3.08 5.90 1.81
N LYS A 26 2.21 6.92 1.79
CA LYS A 26 1.09 7.07 2.73
C LYS A 26 0.12 5.87 2.65
N PHE A 27 -0.26 5.48 1.43
CA PHE A 27 -1.11 4.32 1.19
C PHE A 27 -0.49 3.03 1.71
N LEU A 28 0.76 2.73 1.31
CA LEU A 28 1.46 1.52 1.73
C LEU A 28 1.62 1.44 3.26
N THR A 29 1.90 2.58 3.90
CA THR A 29 1.99 2.65 5.37
C THR A 29 0.66 2.30 6.01
N HIS A 30 -0.45 2.83 5.49
CA HIS A 30 -1.78 2.55 5.99
C HIS A 30 -2.16 1.07 5.84
N VAL A 31 -2.00 0.48 4.66
CA VAL A 31 -2.38 -0.93 4.43
C VAL A 31 -1.42 -1.94 5.09
N SER A 32 -0.23 -1.51 5.51
CA SER A 32 0.72 -2.36 6.25
C SER A 32 0.33 -2.58 7.71
N ASP A 33 -0.62 -1.80 8.23
CA ASP A 33 -1.13 -1.95 9.60
C ASP A 33 -2.34 -2.89 9.61
N LYS A 34 -2.22 -4.03 10.31
CA LYS A 34 -3.31 -5.03 10.41
C LYS A 34 -4.61 -4.46 10.99
N LYS A 35 -4.55 -3.42 11.83
CA LYS A 35 -5.73 -2.75 12.40
C LYS A 35 -6.66 -2.12 11.36
N ASN A 36 -6.15 -1.83 10.17
CA ASN A 36 -6.95 -1.24 9.08
C ASN A 36 -7.61 -2.31 8.21
N TRP A 37 -7.50 -3.60 8.59
CA TRP A 37 -8.11 -4.72 7.91
C TRP A 37 -9.25 -5.28 8.74
N ARG A 38 -10.23 -5.85 8.05
CA ARG A 38 -11.30 -6.65 8.64
C ARG A 38 -11.62 -7.84 7.75
N ILE A 39 -12.24 -8.85 8.35
CA ILE A 39 -12.79 -10.00 7.65
C ILE A 39 -14.31 -9.89 7.75
N VAL A 40 -14.98 -9.96 6.61
CA VAL A 40 -16.44 -9.92 6.51
C VAL A 40 -16.91 -11.28 6.02
N GLU A 41 -17.92 -11.85 6.68
CA GLU A 41 -18.61 -13.03 6.21
C GLU A 41 -19.68 -12.63 5.20
N LEU A 42 -19.67 -13.23 4.01
CA LEU A 42 -20.66 -13.01 2.97
C LEU A 42 -21.84 -13.97 3.14
N PRO A 43 -23.04 -13.64 2.62
CA PRO A 43 -24.22 -14.51 2.67
C PRO A 43 -24.05 -15.88 2.00
N ASN A 44 -23.00 -16.04 1.18
CA ASN A 44 -22.65 -17.27 0.49
C ASN A 44 -21.72 -18.18 1.32
N GLY A 45 -21.37 -17.80 2.56
CA GLY A 45 -20.48 -18.56 3.46
C GLY A 45 -18.99 -18.36 3.20
N TYR A 46 -18.60 -17.43 2.33
CA TYR A 46 -17.19 -17.07 2.11
C TYR A 46 -16.78 -15.89 3.00
N TYR A 47 -15.50 -15.83 3.33
CA TYR A 47 -14.89 -14.74 4.08
C TYR A 47 -14.11 -13.81 3.14
N GLN A 48 -14.42 -12.52 3.20
CA GLN A 48 -13.78 -11.48 2.41
C GLN A 48 -12.85 -10.63 3.31
N ALA A 49 -11.60 -10.50 2.89
CA ALA A 49 -10.66 -9.57 3.49
C ALA A 49 -10.85 -8.19 2.87
N GLU A 50 -11.04 -7.19 3.72
CA GLU A 50 -11.22 -5.80 3.31
C GLU A 50 -10.26 -4.88 4.07
N TYR A 51 -9.81 -3.80 3.43
CA TYR A 51 -9.06 -2.74 4.10
C TYR A 51 -9.78 -1.39 4.05
N LYS A 52 -9.52 -0.57 5.07
CA LYS A 52 -10.05 0.79 5.16
C LYS A 52 -9.29 1.73 4.23
N PRO A 53 -9.96 2.59 3.44
CA PRO A 53 -9.25 3.54 2.58
C PRO A 53 -8.64 4.69 3.41
N VAL A 54 -7.55 5.26 2.90
CA VAL A 54 -6.71 6.27 3.59
C VAL A 54 -7.44 7.59 3.82
N ASN A 55 -8.41 7.92 2.97
CA ASN A 55 -9.23 9.13 3.03
C ASN A 55 -10.31 9.07 4.12
N CYS A 56 -10.56 7.90 4.71
CA CYS A 56 -11.62 7.71 5.68
C CYS A 56 -11.17 8.13 7.10
N THR A 57 -11.21 9.43 7.36
CA THR A 57 -10.89 10.05 8.66
C THR A 57 -12.16 10.21 9.49
N SER A 58 -12.04 10.17 10.82
CA SER A 58 -13.17 10.23 11.78
C SER A 58 -13.96 11.55 11.78
N GLU A 59 -13.54 12.54 10.99
CA GLU A 59 -14.11 13.89 10.95
C GLU A 59 -14.98 14.15 9.73
N CYS A 60 -15.16 13.17 8.83
CA CYS A 60 -16.04 13.37 7.70
C CYS A 60 -17.43 12.79 7.94
N ASP A 61 -18.42 13.67 7.91
CA ASP A 61 -19.83 13.31 7.81
C ASP A 61 -20.04 12.41 6.59
N ALA A 62 -20.79 11.33 6.80
CA ALA A 62 -20.91 10.16 5.94
C ALA A 62 -21.41 10.42 4.50
N SER A 63 -21.70 11.67 4.11
CA SER A 63 -22.22 12.02 2.79
C SER A 63 -21.15 12.31 1.72
N ASP A 64 -19.98 12.85 2.09
CA ASP A 64 -18.93 13.26 1.14
C ASP A 64 -17.64 12.42 1.22
N CYS A 65 -17.55 11.54 2.23
CA CYS A 65 -16.46 10.61 2.38
C CYS A 65 -16.84 9.24 1.82
N ASP A 66 -16.19 8.83 0.74
CA ASP A 66 -16.26 7.45 0.23
C ASP A 66 -15.44 6.52 1.15
N CYS A 67 -15.93 6.36 2.39
CA CYS A 67 -15.40 5.51 3.46
C CYS A 67 -15.71 4.02 3.23
N ASN A 68 -15.90 3.62 1.98
CA ASN A 68 -16.21 2.27 1.61
C ASN A 68 -14.96 1.39 1.77
N TRP A 69 -15.13 0.30 2.52
CA TRP A 69 -14.08 -0.70 2.67
C TRP A 69 -13.80 -1.35 1.33
N VAL A 70 -12.51 -1.54 1.02
CA VAL A 70 -12.08 -2.07 -0.28
C VAL A 70 -11.84 -3.57 -0.14
N ASP A 71 -12.45 -4.35 -1.02
CA ASP A 71 -12.30 -5.79 -1.08
C ASP A 71 -10.97 -6.21 -1.73
N VAL A 72 -10.33 -7.25 -1.17
CA VAL A 72 -9.02 -7.72 -1.66
C VAL A 72 -9.07 -9.18 -2.08
N THR A 73 -9.49 -10.06 -1.16
CA THR A 73 -9.50 -11.51 -1.41
C THR A 73 -10.69 -12.17 -0.75
N ARG A 74 -11.22 -13.24 -1.37
CA ARG A 74 -12.27 -14.10 -0.81
C ARG A 74 -11.72 -15.51 -0.55
N ARG A 75 -12.03 -16.09 0.60
CA ARG A 75 -11.57 -17.41 1.06
C ARG A 75 -12.70 -18.18 1.74
N GLU A 76 -12.61 -19.50 1.78
CA GLU A 76 -13.62 -20.37 2.41
C GLU A 76 -13.50 -20.44 3.94
N THR A 77 -12.30 -20.20 4.49
CA THR A 77 -12.06 -20.28 5.94
C THR A 77 -11.46 -18.98 6.48
N ILE A 78 -11.76 -18.68 7.75
CA ILE A 78 -11.24 -17.50 8.46
C ILE A 78 -9.72 -17.56 8.53
N GLU A 79 -9.14 -18.72 8.86
CA GLU A 79 -7.69 -18.90 8.97
C GLU A 79 -6.97 -18.65 7.63
N SER A 80 -7.56 -19.10 6.52
CA SER A 80 -7.00 -18.84 5.19
C SER A 80 -7.09 -17.37 4.82
N CYS A 81 -8.18 -16.70 5.22
CA CYS A 81 -8.36 -15.27 5.07
C CYS A 81 -7.30 -14.48 5.86
N GLU A 82 -7.07 -14.85 7.12
CA GLU A 82 -6.07 -14.20 7.97
C GLU A 82 -4.65 -14.39 7.43
N LYS A 83 -4.27 -15.61 7.02
CA LYS A 83 -2.96 -15.85 6.38
C LYS A 83 -2.78 -15.02 5.11
N SER A 84 -3.84 -14.82 4.35
CA SER A 84 -3.83 -13.98 3.15
C SER A 84 -3.55 -12.51 3.51
N ILE A 85 -4.20 -12.00 4.56
CA ILE A 85 -3.96 -10.63 5.08
C ILE A 85 -2.52 -10.47 5.54
N ASP A 86 -1.99 -11.43 6.32
CA ASP A 86 -0.62 -11.35 6.83
C ASP A 86 0.42 -11.37 5.69
N SER A 87 0.20 -12.19 4.65
CA SER A 87 1.02 -12.21 3.43
C SER A 87 0.96 -10.88 2.67
N SER A 88 -0.24 -10.30 2.52
CA SER A 88 -0.42 -8.97 1.92
C SER A 88 0.34 -7.89 2.70
N ILE A 89 0.24 -7.89 4.03
CA ILE A 89 0.97 -6.95 4.89
C ILE A 89 2.48 -7.09 4.72
N GLU A 90 3.01 -8.32 4.67
CA GLU A 90 4.43 -8.55 4.45
C GLU A 90 4.89 -7.98 3.10
N HIS A 91 4.09 -8.17 2.05
CA HIS A 91 4.35 -7.60 0.73
C HIS A 91 4.39 -6.06 0.74
N TYR A 92 3.45 -5.41 1.42
CA TYR A 92 3.44 -3.95 1.55
C TYR A 92 4.62 -3.44 2.38
N ARG A 93 4.99 -4.12 3.46
CA ARG A 93 6.20 -3.80 4.25
C ARG A 93 7.47 -3.92 3.42
N ARG A 94 7.56 -4.94 2.57
CA ARG A 94 8.69 -5.11 1.64
C ARG A 94 8.77 -3.95 0.64
N LYS A 95 7.63 -3.49 0.12
CA LYS A 95 7.58 -2.29 -0.72
C LYS A 95 7.98 -1.02 0.04
N LEU A 96 7.58 -0.87 1.31
CA LEU A 96 7.98 0.27 2.14
C LEU A 96 9.50 0.32 2.34
N ARG A 97 10.14 -0.83 2.56
CA ARG A 97 11.61 -0.92 2.68
C ARG A 97 12.35 -0.42 1.44
N ALA A 98 11.74 -0.50 0.26
CA ALA A 98 12.35 0.05 -0.95
C ALA A 98 12.48 1.59 -0.93
N PHE A 99 11.71 2.28 -0.08
CA PHE A 99 11.81 3.72 0.11
C PHE A 99 12.89 4.14 1.12
N ASP A 100 13.37 3.22 1.98
CA ASP A 100 14.32 3.53 3.06
C ASP A 100 15.79 3.58 2.57
N GLY A 101 16.03 3.28 1.29
CA GLY A 101 17.36 3.29 0.69
C GLY A 101 18.18 2.01 0.94
N PRO A 102 19.41 1.94 0.40
CA PRO A 102 20.28 0.79 0.59
C PRO A 102 20.71 0.67 2.06
N ARG A 103 20.65 -0.55 2.60
CA ARG A 103 21.06 -0.87 3.98
C ARG A 103 22.31 -1.74 3.96
N VAL A 104 23.33 -1.38 4.73
CA VAL A 104 24.49 -2.23 4.96
C VAL A 104 24.05 -3.45 5.79
N VAL A 105 24.19 -4.65 5.22
CA VAL A 105 23.77 -5.90 5.88
C VAL A 105 24.95 -6.63 6.52
N LYS A 106 26.13 -6.53 5.90
CA LYS A 106 27.34 -7.19 6.36
C LYS A 106 28.55 -6.40 5.87
N THR A 107 29.52 -6.23 6.75
CA THR A 107 30.88 -5.79 6.43
C THR A 107 31.82 -6.96 6.71
N PHE A 108 32.91 -7.05 5.96
CA PHE A 108 33.98 -8.02 6.19
C PHE A 108 35.22 -7.23 6.61
N GLU A 109 35.92 -7.70 7.63
CA GLU A 109 37.24 -7.19 8.02
C GLU A 109 38.30 -8.04 7.33
N ASP A 110 39.38 -7.42 6.86
CA ASP A 110 40.52 -8.17 6.33
C ASP A 110 41.29 -8.76 7.51
N GLU A 111 41.36 -10.09 7.61
CA GLU A 111 42.27 -10.79 8.51
C GLU A 111 43.70 -10.38 8.13
N LYS A 112 44.31 -9.49 8.93
CA LYS A 112 45.75 -9.26 8.83
C LYS A 112 46.43 -10.49 9.44
N ASP A 113 46.91 -11.36 8.57
CA ASP A 113 47.81 -12.46 8.92
C ASP A 113 49.00 -11.91 9.74
N GLU A 114 49.10 -12.33 11.00
CA GLU A 114 50.25 -12.13 11.90
C GLU A 114 51.43 -13.03 11.52
#